data_AF-A0A965Q852-F1
#
_entry.id   AF-A0A965Q852-F1
#
_cell.length_a   1.000
_cell.length_b   1.000
_cell.length_c   1.000
_cell.angle_alpha   90.00
_cell.angle_beta   90.00
_cell.angle_gamma   90.00
#
_symmetry.space_group_name_H-M   'P 1'
#
loop_
_entity.id
_entity.type
_entity.pdbx_description
1 polymer ?
#
loop_
_entity_poly.entity_id
_entity_poly.type
_entity_poly.pdbx_seq_one_letter_code
_entity_poly.pdbx_strand_id
1 'polypeptide(L)'
;MEMRRLSGWFSVVVGTVLILGGSSAARAQEGQTGAGAPSLKAPQLNSSATGEVELRPDRATLTLSVESRGATASKAGSETARRQKQVLDTLRALGIGADQLQTASLQINPEYSNPAPGQRQRVSGYVAVSSIRVEVLRIDQVGSVVDAGLSGEATGIQGLRFSSSKEPEARRQALAIAVTKARGEAESMALAAGGTLGGLIELNAQPDMVRMYGAPALSFASRASAPMPVAEGMITVSATVSGRWGFIPS
;
A
#
# COMPACT_ATOMS: atom_id res chain seq x y z
N MET A 1 -69.64 23.29 2.08
CA MET A 1 -68.91 22.11 2.60
C MET A 1 -67.85 22.63 3.57
N GLU A 2 -68.24 23.12 4.75
CA GLU A 2 -68.68 22.36 5.93
C GLU A 2 -67.47 21.65 6.57
N MET A 3 -66.73 22.30 7.48
CA MET A 3 -66.96 22.57 8.92
C MET A 3 -66.69 21.37 9.86
N ARG A 4 -66.24 21.75 11.07
CA ARG A 4 -66.24 21.05 12.38
C ARG A 4 -64.87 20.44 12.72
N ARG A 5 -63.99 21.04 13.54
CA ARG A 5 -64.12 21.63 14.90
C ARG A 5 -64.93 20.76 15.86
N LEU A 6 -64.29 20.30 16.95
CA LEU A 6 -64.63 20.72 18.32
C LEU A 6 -63.65 20.15 19.36
N SER A 7 -63.06 21.09 20.09
CA SER A 7 -62.48 21.01 21.43
C SER A 7 -63.55 20.83 22.49
N GLY A 8 -63.19 20.27 23.65
CA GLY A 8 -64.02 20.33 24.86
C GLY A 8 -63.27 19.90 26.12
N TRP A 9 -62.82 20.88 26.90
CA TRP A 9 -62.48 20.78 28.32
C TRP A 9 -63.72 20.54 29.19
N PHE A 10 -63.57 19.90 30.35
CA PHE A 10 -64.27 20.31 31.58
C PHE A 10 -63.52 19.87 32.86
N SER A 11 -63.52 20.77 33.84
CA SER A 11 -62.78 20.76 35.10
C SER A 11 -63.48 20.03 36.27
N VAL A 12 -62.66 19.47 37.16
CA VAL A 12 -62.68 19.48 38.65
C VAL A 12 -63.99 19.22 39.41
N VAL A 13 -63.98 18.21 40.30
CA VAL A 13 -64.56 18.29 41.66
C VAL A 13 -63.67 17.56 42.68
N VAL A 14 -63.54 18.18 43.85
CA VAL A 14 -62.82 17.82 45.07
C VAL A 14 -63.47 16.66 45.83
N GLY A 15 -62.66 15.80 46.46
CA GLY A 15 -63.15 14.84 47.45
C GLY A 15 -62.02 14.32 48.35
N THR A 16 -61.80 14.96 49.49
CA THR A 16 -60.95 14.46 50.57
C THR A 16 -61.67 13.32 51.28
N VAL A 17 -61.09 12.12 51.30
CA VAL A 17 -61.44 11.07 52.27
C VAL A 17 -60.15 10.53 52.89
N LEU A 18 -60.07 10.70 54.20
CA LEU A 18 -59.01 10.25 55.08
C LEU A 18 -59.53 8.99 55.77
N ILE A 19 -59.01 7.81 55.45
CA ILE A 19 -59.27 6.58 56.20
C ILE A 19 -57.94 5.88 56.49
N LEU A 20 -57.72 5.70 57.80
CA LEU A 20 -56.65 4.92 58.41
C LEU A 20 -56.82 3.43 58.14
N GLY A 21 -55.69 2.71 58.06
CA GLY A 21 -55.62 1.33 58.55
C GLY A 21 -55.02 0.30 57.59
N GLY A 22 -53.90 -0.27 58.02
CA GLY A 22 -53.77 -1.74 58.07
C GLY A 22 -53.13 -2.46 56.88
N SER A 23 -52.01 -3.11 57.21
CA SER A 23 -51.55 -4.40 56.66
C SER A 23 -50.67 -4.36 55.41
N SER A 24 -49.37 -4.23 55.67
CA SER A 24 -48.27 -4.63 54.79
C SER A 24 -48.39 -6.10 54.38
N ALA A 25 -49.04 -6.36 53.24
CA ALA A 25 -48.88 -7.61 52.52
C ALA A 25 -47.66 -7.49 51.61
N ALA A 26 -46.59 -8.18 52.00
CA ALA A 26 -45.38 -8.36 51.21
C ALA A 26 -45.75 -8.87 49.81
N ARG A 27 -45.55 -8.03 48.78
CA ARG A 27 -45.33 -8.53 47.43
C ARG A 27 -43.87 -8.93 47.34
N ALA A 28 -43.66 -10.24 47.32
CA ALA A 28 -42.41 -10.86 46.93
C ALA A 28 -41.96 -10.27 45.59
N GLN A 29 -40.84 -9.55 45.62
CA GLN A 29 -40.14 -9.07 44.45
C GLN A 29 -39.34 -10.27 43.93
N GLU A 30 -39.98 -11.11 43.12
CA GLU A 30 -39.31 -12.17 42.39
C GLU A 30 -38.30 -11.56 41.40
N GLY A 31 -37.03 -11.91 41.62
CA GLY A 31 -36.11 -12.25 40.55
C GLY A 31 -35.59 -11.12 39.67
N GLN A 32 -34.61 -10.37 40.16
CA GLN A 32 -33.50 -9.89 39.30
C GLN A 32 -32.15 -10.11 40.00
N THR A 33 -31.81 -11.37 40.26
CA THR A 33 -30.42 -11.82 40.38
C THR A 33 -29.93 -12.28 39.02
N GLY A 34 -29.87 -11.32 38.09
CA GLY A 34 -29.10 -11.43 36.86
C GLY A 34 -27.78 -10.67 37.05
N ALA A 35 -26.97 -11.06 38.02
CA ALA A 35 -25.58 -10.66 38.05
C ALA A 35 -24.90 -11.29 36.83
N GLY A 36 -24.95 -10.58 35.70
CA GLY A 36 -24.01 -10.81 34.61
C GLY A 36 -22.62 -10.51 35.16
N ALA A 37 -21.98 -11.51 35.76
CA ALA A 37 -20.57 -11.44 36.09
C ALA A 37 -19.87 -10.97 34.81
N PRO A 38 -19.01 -9.94 34.86
CA PRO A 38 -18.18 -9.63 33.71
C PRO A 38 -17.44 -10.93 33.37
N SER A 39 -17.70 -11.47 32.18
CA SER A 39 -16.94 -12.61 31.69
C SER A 39 -15.51 -12.12 31.57
N LEU A 40 -14.71 -12.38 32.61
CA LEU A 40 -13.29 -12.09 32.61
C LEU A 40 -12.72 -12.88 31.44
N LYS A 41 -12.42 -12.20 30.32
CA LYS A 41 -11.76 -12.82 29.18
C LYS A 41 -10.52 -13.52 29.74
N ALA A 42 -10.34 -14.79 29.35
CA ALA A 42 -9.13 -15.54 29.70
C ALA A 42 -7.90 -14.68 29.41
N PRO A 43 -6.87 -14.68 30.28
CA PRO A 43 -5.71 -13.82 30.11
C PRO A 43 -4.97 -14.18 28.82
N GLN A 44 -4.44 -13.15 28.15
CA GLN A 44 -3.84 -13.27 26.81
C GLN A 44 -2.56 -12.46 26.74
N LEU A 45 -1.65 -12.92 25.89
CA LEU A 45 -0.43 -12.22 25.53
C LEU A 45 -0.54 -11.75 24.08
N ASN A 46 0.01 -10.57 23.81
CA ASN A 46 0.17 -10.03 22.47
C ASN A 46 1.64 -9.71 22.26
N SER A 47 2.15 -9.99 21.07
CA SER A 47 3.54 -9.84 20.67
C SER A 47 3.56 -9.64 19.16
N SER A 48 4.58 -8.95 18.69
CA SER A 48 4.73 -8.61 17.28
C SER A 48 6.19 -8.63 16.93
N ALA A 49 6.53 -9.33 15.85
CA ALA A 49 7.92 -9.43 15.42
C ALA A 49 8.05 -9.33 13.92
N THR A 50 9.24 -8.89 13.50
CA THR A 50 9.64 -8.78 12.09
C THR A 50 10.70 -9.84 11.77
N GLY A 51 10.46 -10.56 10.69
CA GLY A 51 11.46 -11.40 10.04
C GLY A 51 11.98 -10.72 8.79
N GLU A 52 13.26 -10.89 8.52
CA GLU A 52 13.96 -10.25 7.41
C GLU A 52 14.86 -11.27 6.73
N VAL A 53 14.94 -11.18 5.41
CA VAL A 53 15.81 -12.00 4.56
C VAL A 53 16.46 -11.09 3.53
N GLU A 54 17.77 -11.15 3.43
CA GLU A 54 18.52 -10.39 2.43
C GLU A 54 18.74 -11.23 1.17
N LEU A 55 18.58 -10.59 0.02
CA LEU A 55 18.77 -11.18 -1.29
C LEU A 55 19.68 -10.31 -2.15
N ARG A 56 20.44 -10.96 -3.03
CA ARG A 56 21.07 -10.25 -4.15
C ARG A 56 20.02 -10.05 -5.26
N PRO A 57 19.95 -8.85 -5.85
CA PRO A 57 19.12 -8.63 -7.02
C PRO A 57 19.65 -9.45 -8.20
N ASP A 58 18.74 -10.04 -8.97
CA ASP A 58 19.08 -10.74 -10.23
C ASP A 58 18.27 -10.21 -11.41
N ARG A 59 17.31 -9.31 -11.16
CA ARG A 59 16.43 -8.69 -12.13
C ARG A 59 16.35 -7.19 -11.92
N ALA A 60 15.84 -6.50 -12.92
CA ALA A 60 15.48 -5.09 -12.81
C ALA A 60 14.25 -4.74 -13.64
N THR A 61 13.51 -3.74 -13.20
CA THR A 61 12.43 -3.10 -13.96
C THR A 61 12.88 -1.69 -14.31
N LEU A 62 13.07 -1.45 -15.60
CA LEU A 62 13.39 -0.14 -16.16
C LEU A 62 12.11 0.51 -16.68
N THR A 63 11.96 1.82 -16.45
CA THR A 63 10.88 2.62 -17.04
C THR A 63 11.50 3.71 -17.90
N LEU A 64 11.29 3.62 -19.21
CA LEU A 64 11.74 4.59 -20.20
C LEU A 64 10.61 5.56 -20.51
N SER A 65 10.92 6.85 -20.68
CA SER A 65 9.99 7.84 -21.22
C SER A 65 10.26 8.12 -22.70
N VAL A 66 9.19 8.35 -23.42
CA VAL A 66 9.21 8.88 -24.79
C VAL A 66 8.36 10.13 -24.79
N GLU A 67 8.97 11.28 -25.07
CA GLU A 67 8.30 12.56 -25.15
C GLU A 67 8.50 13.16 -26.54
N SER A 68 7.45 13.81 -27.06
CA SER A 68 7.56 14.64 -28.25
C SER A 68 6.65 15.86 -28.17
N ARG A 69 7.07 16.95 -28.83
CA ARG A 69 6.31 18.19 -28.93
C ARG A 69 5.73 18.35 -30.33
N GLY A 70 4.57 18.99 -30.41
CA GLY A 70 3.94 19.30 -31.68
C GLY A 70 3.06 20.55 -31.61
N ALA A 71 2.88 21.21 -32.74
CA ALA A 71 1.98 22.37 -32.86
C ALA A 71 0.49 22.00 -32.61
N THR A 72 0.14 20.72 -32.76
CA THR A 72 -1.19 20.18 -32.44
C THR A 72 -1.05 18.92 -31.60
N ALA A 73 -2.07 18.59 -30.81
CA ALA A 73 -2.13 17.36 -30.03
C ALA A 73 -1.92 16.11 -30.90
N SER A 74 -2.52 16.09 -32.09
CA SER A 74 -2.37 14.98 -33.04
C SER A 74 -0.92 14.79 -33.51
N LYS A 75 -0.21 15.89 -33.85
CA LYS A 75 1.20 15.82 -34.25
C LYS A 75 2.11 15.36 -33.12
N ALA A 76 1.88 15.86 -31.89
CA ALA A 76 2.64 15.43 -30.72
C ALA A 76 2.42 13.93 -30.43
N GLY A 77 1.17 13.47 -30.48
CA GLY A 77 0.80 12.08 -30.23
C GLY A 77 1.33 11.12 -31.29
N SER A 78 1.22 11.44 -32.57
CA SER A 78 1.70 10.57 -33.65
C SER A 78 3.21 10.43 -33.66
N GLU A 79 3.95 11.52 -33.41
CA GLU A 79 5.40 11.48 -33.29
C GLU A 79 5.83 10.66 -32.07
N THR A 80 5.18 10.83 -30.92
CA THR A 80 5.47 10.02 -29.72
C THR A 80 5.22 8.54 -29.99
N ALA A 81 4.11 8.17 -30.65
CA ALA A 81 3.81 6.79 -31.00
C ALA A 81 4.85 6.19 -31.97
N ARG A 82 5.32 6.97 -32.95
CA ARG A 82 6.38 6.55 -33.89
C ARG A 82 7.68 6.23 -33.14
N ARG A 83 8.13 7.15 -32.27
CA ARG A 83 9.34 6.96 -31.46
C ARG A 83 9.20 5.80 -30.49
N GLN A 84 8.05 5.68 -29.85
CA GLN A 84 7.77 4.56 -28.95
C GLN A 84 7.88 3.21 -29.68
N LYS A 85 7.36 3.11 -30.91
CA LYS A 85 7.51 1.90 -31.72
C LYS A 85 8.98 1.59 -31.99
N GLN A 86 9.79 2.60 -32.30
CA GLN A 86 11.22 2.45 -32.55
C GLN A 86 11.97 1.96 -31.31
N VAL A 87 11.68 2.50 -30.13
CA VAL A 87 12.22 1.98 -28.86
C VAL A 87 11.86 0.50 -28.68
N LEU A 88 10.59 0.13 -28.88
CA LEU A 88 10.15 -1.27 -28.76
C LEU A 88 10.83 -2.19 -29.78
N ASP A 89 11.04 -1.72 -31.01
CA ASP A 89 11.73 -2.49 -32.05
C ASP A 89 13.21 -2.69 -31.68
N THR A 90 13.91 -1.66 -31.20
CA THR A 90 15.31 -1.75 -30.75
C THR A 90 15.47 -2.69 -29.55
N LEU A 91 14.57 -2.62 -28.56
CA LEU A 91 14.59 -3.52 -27.40
C LEU A 91 14.32 -4.97 -27.81
N ARG A 92 13.39 -5.22 -28.76
CA ARG A 92 13.16 -6.55 -29.31
C ARG A 92 14.37 -7.07 -30.07
N ALA A 93 15.07 -6.22 -30.83
CA ALA A 93 16.30 -6.60 -31.52
C ALA A 93 17.45 -6.95 -30.57
N LEU A 94 17.47 -6.38 -29.36
CA LEU A 94 18.37 -6.76 -28.27
C LEU A 94 18.01 -8.11 -27.62
N GLY A 95 16.87 -8.71 -28.00
CA GLY A 95 16.40 -9.98 -27.46
C GLY A 95 15.45 -9.87 -26.27
N ILE A 96 14.90 -8.67 -26.00
CA ILE A 96 13.85 -8.49 -24.99
C ILE A 96 12.51 -9.01 -25.55
N GLY A 97 11.92 -9.98 -24.86
CA GLY A 97 10.66 -10.60 -25.18
C GLY A 97 9.45 -9.65 -25.07
N ALA A 98 8.37 -9.99 -25.75
CA ALA A 98 7.14 -9.18 -25.73
C ALA A 98 6.46 -9.20 -24.35
N ASP A 99 6.61 -10.28 -23.60
CA ASP A 99 6.15 -10.46 -22.21
C ASP A 99 6.89 -9.57 -21.22
N GLN A 100 8.13 -9.21 -21.54
CA GLN A 100 8.97 -8.30 -20.74
C GLN A 100 8.67 -6.82 -21.02
N LEU A 101 7.90 -6.51 -22.06
CA LEU A 101 7.64 -5.14 -22.51
C LEU A 101 6.19 -4.77 -22.22
N GLN A 102 6.00 -3.73 -21.40
CA GLN A 102 4.69 -3.17 -21.13
C GLN A 102 4.68 -1.69 -21.49
N THR A 103 3.76 -1.30 -22.36
CA THR A 103 3.51 0.11 -22.69
C THR A 103 2.48 0.68 -21.71
N ALA A 104 2.75 1.87 -21.18
CA ALA A 104 1.78 2.65 -20.44
C ALA A 104 0.97 3.58 -21.36
N SER A 105 -0.10 4.17 -20.82
CA SER A 105 -0.97 5.09 -21.55
C SER A 105 -0.24 6.34 -22.06
N LEU A 106 -0.55 6.74 -23.30
CA LEU A 106 -0.13 8.03 -23.88
C LEU A 106 -0.90 9.18 -23.22
N GLN A 107 -0.17 10.16 -22.69
CA GLN A 107 -0.75 11.39 -22.15
C GLN A 107 -0.35 12.58 -23.03
N ILE A 108 -1.29 13.46 -23.34
CA ILE A 108 -1.04 14.67 -24.14
C ILE A 108 -1.50 15.87 -23.34
N ASN A 109 -0.59 16.81 -23.11
CA ASN A 109 -0.85 18.03 -22.34
C ASN A 109 -0.60 19.27 -23.22
N PRO A 110 -1.46 20.30 -23.16
CA PRO A 110 -1.16 21.58 -23.81
C PRO A 110 0.03 22.26 -23.11
N GLU A 111 0.93 22.81 -23.91
CA GLU A 111 1.95 23.74 -23.44
C GLU A 111 1.42 25.17 -23.61
N TYR A 112 1.54 25.97 -22.56
CA TYR A 112 1.08 27.35 -22.55
C TYR A 112 2.26 28.32 -22.64
N SER A 113 2.06 29.43 -23.35
CA SER A 113 3.01 30.52 -23.41
C SER A 113 3.21 31.16 -22.03
N ASN A 114 4.38 31.77 -21.83
CA ASN A 114 4.67 32.58 -20.66
C ASN A 114 4.75 34.06 -21.08
N PRO A 115 3.60 34.77 -21.16
CA PRO A 115 3.56 36.12 -21.70
C PRO A 115 4.01 37.18 -20.68
N ALA A 116 4.39 38.36 -21.17
CA ALA A 116 4.74 39.51 -20.33
C ALA A 116 3.55 39.98 -19.45
N PRO A 117 3.80 40.70 -18.34
CA PRO A 117 2.75 41.21 -17.47
C PRO A 117 1.68 41.99 -18.25
N GLY A 118 0.41 41.61 -18.06
CA GLY A 118 -0.75 42.23 -18.74
C GLY A 118 -1.23 41.51 -20.01
N GLN A 119 -0.55 40.45 -20.47
CA GLN A 119 -1.00 39.64 -21.61
C GLN A 119 -1.63 38.30 -21.19
N ARG A 120 -2.57 37.81 -22.02
CA ARG A 120 -3.25 36.52 -21.79
C ARG A 120 -2.37 35.35 -22.19
N GLN A 121 -2.35 34.32 -21.35
CA GLN A 121 -1.73 33.04 -21.64
C GLN A 121 -2.46 32.35 -22.82
N ARG A 122 -1.69 31.81 -23.76
CA ARG A 122 -2.21 31.09 -24.94
C ARG A 122 -1.54 29.74 -25.06
N VAL A 123 -2.21 28.76 -25.65
CA VAL A 123 -1.57 27.49 -25.98
C VAL A 123 -0.51 27.75 -27.06
N SER A 124 0.73 27.39 -26.77
CA SER A 124 1.89 27.50 -27.67
C SER A 124 2.24 26.19 -28.36
N GLY A 125 1.71 25.06 -27.86
CA GLY A 125 1.95 23.74 -28.42
C GLY A 125 1.32 22.64 -27.57
N TYR A 126 1.71 21.40 -27.84
CA TYR A 126 1.33 20.23 -27.09
C TYR A 126 2.56 19.36 -26.86
N VAL A 127 2.65 18.80 -25.66
CA VAL A 127 3.62 17.77 -25.30
C VAL A 127 2.88 16.45 -25.11
N ALA A 128 3.37 15.41 -25.75
CA ALA A 128 2.88 14.06 -25.60
C ALA A 128 3.95 13.21 -24.93
N VAL A 129 3.56 12.45 -23.92
CA VAL A 129 4.43 11.61 -23.10
C VAL A 129 3.86 10.20 -23.05
N SER A 130 4.71 9.23 -23.31
CA SER A 130 4.43 7.80 -23.14
C SER A 130 5.54 7.18 -22.32
N SER A 131 5.28 6.05 -21.68
CA SER A 131 6.32 5.28 -21.00
C SER A 131 6.28 3.80 -21.36
N ILE A 132 7.46 3.20 -21.36
CA ILE A 132 7.67 1.78 -21.62
C ILE A 132 8.33 1.21 -20.37
N ARG A 133 7.66 0.24 -19.75
CA ARG A 133 8.23 -0.60 -18.70
C ARG A 133 8.88 -1.82 -19.34
N VAL A 134 10.11 -2.09 -18.94
CA VAL A 134 10.93 -3.19 -19.41
C VAL A 134 11.35 -4.04 -18.21
N GLU A 135 10.95 -5.30 -18.17
CA GLU A 135 11.48 -6.29 -17.24
C GLU A 135 12.78 -6.90 -17.79
N VAL A 136 13.86 -6.66 -17.07
CA VAL A 136 15.19 -7.18 -17.39
C VAL A 136 15.44 -8.39 -16.48
N LEU A 137 15.47 -9.59 -17.08
CA LEU A 137 15.60 -10.84 -16.34
C LEU A 137 17.02 -11.16 -15.87
N ARG A 138 18.01 -10.45 -16.39
CA ARG A 138 19.41 -10.58 -15.99
C ARG A 138 20.02 -9.21 -15.75
N ILE A 139 20.45 -8.97 -14.52
CA ILE A 139 20.91 -7.65 -14.07
C ILE A 139 22.12 -7.11 -14.85
N ASP A 140 22.97 -7.98 -15.40
CA ASP A 140 24.10 -7.62 -16.26
C ASP A 140 23.68 -6.98 -17.58
N GLN A 141 22.45 -7.23 -18.05
CA GLN A 141 21.91 -6.65 -19.28
C GLN A 141 21.34 -5.24 -19.10
N VAL A 142 21.22 -4.74 -17.86
CA VAL A 142 20.58 -3.45 -17.58
C VAL A 142 21.25 -2.31 -18.35
N GLY A 143 22.58 -2.27 -18.38
CA GLY A 143 23.33 -1.25 -19.13
C GLY A 143 23.01 -1.29 -20.62
N SER A 144 23.05 -2.47 -21.24
CA SER A 144 22.72 -2.64 -22.66
C SER A 144 21.27 -2.27 -22.98
N VAL A 145 20.33 -2.56 -22.08
CA VAL A 145 18.91 -2.19 -22.24
C VAL A 145 18.72 -0.67 -22.16
N VAL A 146 19.44 0.00 -21.25
CA VAL A 146 19.45 1.46 -21.16
C VAL A 146 19.98 2.08 -22.45
N ASP A 147 21.13 1.62 -22.93
CA ASP A 147 21.75 2.14 -24.15
C ASP A 147 20.87 1.91 -25.38
N ALA A 148 20.29 0.71 -25.49
CA ALA A 148 19.35 0.38 -26.56
C ALA A 148 18.10 1.27 -26.52
N GLY A 149 17.52 1.51 -25.34
CA GLY A 149 16.37 2.40 -25.16
C GLY A 149 16.67 3.82 -25.64
N LEU A 150 17.78 4.40 -25.18
CA LEU A 150 18.19 5.76 -25.55
C LEU A 150 18.53 5.87 -27.04
N SER A 151 19.21 4.87 -27.62
CA SER A 151 19.48 4.81 -29.07
C SER A 151 18.21 4.65 -29.91
N GLY A 152 17.16 4.06 -29.33
CA GLY A 152 15.83 3.88 -29.93
C GLY A 152 14.92 5.10 -29.87
N GLU A 153 15.43 6.28 -29.53
CA GLU A 153 14.69 7.54 -29.36
C GLU A 153 13.89 7.66 -28.04
N ALA A 154 14.20 6.87 -27.01
CA ALA A 154 13.73 7.18 -25.66
C ALA A 154 14.31 8.53 -25.21
N THR A 155 13.45 9.37 -24.63
CA THR A 155 13.84 10.71 -24.16
C THR A 155 14.59 10.64 -22.82
N GLY A 156 14.32 9.63 -22.01
CA GLY A 156 15.03 9.43 -20.76
C GLY A 156 14.58 8.20 -19.98
N ILE A 157 15.13 8.08 -18.79
CA ILE A 157 14.81 7.03 -17.82
C ILE A 157 14.00 7.67 -16.70
N GLN A 158 12.77 7.20 -16.48
CA GLN A 158 11.91 7.64 -15.38
C GLN A 158 12.19 6.89 -14.08
N GLY A 159 12.67 5.64 -14.18
CA GLY A 159 12.99 4.86 -13.00
C GLY A 159 13.69 3.55 -13.32
N LEU A 160 14.50 3.10 -12.37
CA LEU A 160 15.16 1.81 -12.36
C LEU A 160 14.94 1.19 -10.97
N ARG A 161 14.35 -0.01 -10.94
CA ARG A 161 14.11 -0.76 -9.72
C ARG A 161 14.75 -2.13 -9.83
N PHE A 162 15.56 -2.50 -8.87
CA PHE A 162 16.09 -3.86 -8.78
C PHE A 162 15.11 -4.77 -8.04
N SER A 163 15.06 -6.03 -8.45
CA SER A 163 14.25 -7.07 -7.83
C SER A 163 14.99 -8.40 -7.83
N SER A 164 14.49 -9.36 -7.06
CA SER A 164 14.98 -10.73 -7.08
C SER A 164 13.89 -11.72 -7.47
N SER A 165 14.21 -12.66 -8.35
CA SER A 165 13.35 -13.80 -8.67
C SER A 165 13.01 -14.65 -7.43
N LYS A 166 13.82 -14.53 -6.37
CA LYS A 166 13.67 -15.25 -5.10
C LYS A 166 12.83 -14.51 -4.06
N GLU A 167 12.31 -13.32 -4.38
CA GLU A 167 11.46 -12.54 -3.46
C GLU A 167 10.28 -13.34 -2.88
N PRO A 168 9.52 -14.15 -3.66
CA PRO A 168 8.41 -14.92 -3.11
C PRO A 168 8.87 -15.97 -2.08
N GLU A 169 10.05 -16.54 -2.26
CA GLU A 169 10.62 -17.51 -1.33
C GLU A 169 11.19 -16.84 -0.08
N ALA A 170 11.94 -15.76 -0.24
CA ALA A 170 12.43 -14.96 0.86
C ALA A 170 11.31 -14.40 1.72
N ARG A 171 10.16 -14.05 1.12
CA ARG A 171 8.97 -13.64 1.85
C ARG A 171 8.42 -14.76 2.75
N ARG A 172 8.36 -16.00 2.25
CA ARG A 172 7.95 -17.16 3.07
C ARG A 172 8.92 -17.39 4.23
N GLN A 173 10.21 -17.26 3.97
CA GLN A 173 11.25 -17.37 5.01
C GLN A 173 11.14 -16.24 6.04
N ALA A 174 10.97 -14.99 5.60
CA ALA A 174 10.76 -13.84 6.47
C ALA A 174 9.52 -14.03 7.36
N LEU A 175 8.41 -14.52 6.83
CA LEU A 175 7.22 -14.85 7.62
C LEU A 175 7.49 -15.93 8.66
N ALA A 176 8.18 -17.02 8.29
CA ALA A 176 8.53 -18.08 9.24
C ALA A 176 9.43 -17.57 10.37
N ILE A 177 10.41 -16.72 10.05
CA ILE A 177 11.28 -16.05 11.04
C ILE A 177 10.43 -15.15 11.95
N ALA A 178 9.53 -14.34 11.38
CA ALA A 178 8.67 -13.44 12.13
C ALA A 178 7.78 -14.19 13.12
N VAL A 179 7.14 -15.29 12.70
CA VAL A 179 6.29 -16.13 13.56
C VAL A 179 7.11 -16.76 14.68
N THR A 180 8.29 -17.29 14.37
CA THR A 180 9.18 -17.88 15.37
C THR A 180 9.60 -16.87 16.42
N LYS A 181 9.99 -15.66 16.00
CA LYS A 181 10.35 -14.56 16.91
C LYS A 181 9.18 -14.11 17.77
N ALA A 182 8.01 -13.89 17.16
CA ALA A 182 6.81 -13.44 17.90
C ALA A 182 6.41 -14.46 18.98
N ARG A 183 6.47 -15.76 18.66
CA ARG A 183 6.24 -16.82 19.64
C ARG A 183 7.28 -16.77 20.76
N GLY A 184 8.57 -16.69 20.46
CA GLY A 184 9.63 -16.62 21.48
C GLY A 184 9.51 -15.40 22.40
N GLU A 185 9.08 -14.27 21.87
CA GLU A 185 8.76 -13.08 22.66
C GLU A 185 7.57 -13.32 23.60
N ALA A 186 6.50 -13.95 23.10
CA ALA A 186 5.35 -14.33 23.92
C ALA A 186 5.70 -15.35 25.01
N GLU A 187 6.57 -16.33 24.72
CA GLU A 187 7.10 -17.28 25.72
C GLU A 187 7.88 -16.55 26.81
N SER A 188 8.75 -15.60 26.42
CA SER A 188 9.53 -14.78 27.36
C SER A 188 8.63 -13.93 28.25
N MET A 189 7.58 -13.32 27.68
CA MET A 189 6.59 -12.55 28.44
C MET A 189 5.80 -13.43 29.41
N ALA A 190 5.39 -14.63 28.99
CA ALA A 190 4.65 -15.56 29.85
C ALA A 190 5.49 -15.97 31.08
N LEU A 191 6.75 -16.34 30.85
CA LEU A 191 7.68 -16.72 31.92
C LEU A 191 7.90 -15.57 32.89
N ALA A 192 8.13 -14.35 32.38
CA ALA A 192 8.32 -13.16 33.22
C ALA A 192 7.06 -12.79 34.02
N ALA A 193 5.87 -13.11 33.51
CA ALA A 193 4.60 -12.92 34.19
C ALA A 193 4.24 -14.05 35.19
N GLY A 194 5.13 -15.03 35.41
CA GLY A 194 4.90 -16.13 36.34
C GLY A 194 3.97 -17.23 35.81
N GLY A 195 3.93 -17.43 34.50
CA GLY A 195 3.10 -18.46 33.85
C GLY A 195 3.77 -19.11 32.66
N THR A 196 2.97 -19.74 31.80
CA THR A 196 3.40 -20.38 30.56
C THR A 196 2.56 -19.90 29.36
N LEU A 197 3.14 -20.00 28.16
CA LEU A 197 2.45 -19.63 26.93
C LEU A 197 1.39 -20.69 26.57
N GLY A 198 0.15 -20.25 26.41
CA GLY A 198 -0.96 -21.07 25.94
C GLY A 198 -1.06 -21.15 24.41
N GLY A 199 -2.16 -21.72 23.94
CA GLY A 199 -2.42 -21.89 22.50
C GLY A 199 -2.48 -20.55 21.74
N LEU A 200 -2.12 -20.58 20.45
CA LEU A 200 -2.31 -19.46 19.53
C LEU A 200 -3.81 -19.21 19.34
N ILE A 201 -4.26 -17.99 19.61
CA ILE A 201 -5.66 -17.58 19.45
C ILE A 201 -5.86 -16.85 18.12
N GLU A 202 -4.91 -16.02 17.73
CA GLU A 202 -4.98 -15.23 16.51
C GLU A 202 -3.57 -14.93 15.99
N LEU A 203 -3.40 -14.94 14.67
CA LEU A 203 -2.17 -14.57 14.01
C LEU A 203 -2.50 -13.73 12.77
N ASN A 204 -1.98 -12.51 12.75
CA ASN A 204 -2.14 -11.58 11.64
C ASN A 204 -0.77 -11.27 11.05
N ALA A 205 -0.65 -11.35 9.73
CA ALA A 205 0.47 -10.78 9.01
C ALA A 205 0.07 -9.38 8.52
N GLN A 206 0.91 -8.38 8.75
CA GLN A 206 0.68 -7.07 8.13
C GLN A 206 0.83 -7.18 6.61
N PRO A 207 0.04 -6.42 5.84
CA PRO A 207 0.20 -6.37 4.38
C PRO A 207 1.59 -5.86 4.02
N ASP A 208 2.11 -6.37 2.90
CA ASP A 208 3.50 -6.21 2.50
C ASP A 208 3.94 -4.74 2.47
N MET A 209 4.99 -4.42 3.22
CA MET A 209 5.78 -3.20 3.02
C MET A 209 7.16 -3.61 2.50
N VAL A 210 7.30 -3.74 1.18
CA VAL A 210 8.63 -3.88 0.56
C VAL A 210 9.37 -2.55 0.75
N ARG A 211 10.25 -2.49 1.76
CA ARG A 211 11.15 -1.35 1.99
C ARG A 211 12.41 -1.56 1.16
N MET A 212 12.42 -0.98 -0.03
CA MET A 212 13.66 -0.87 -0.81
C MET A 212 14.52 0.22 -0.17
N TYR A 213 15.58 -0.17 0.53
CA TYR A 213 16.68 0.76 0.82
C TYR A 213 17.42 1.00 -0.49
N GLY A 214 16.99 2.03 -1.22
CA GLY A 214 17.67 2.46 -2.43
C GLY A 214 19.06 2.99 -2.11
N ALA A 215 20.05 2.59 -2.90
CA ALA A 215 21.29 3.33 -3.05
C ALA A 215 20.98 4.83 -3.25
N PRO A 216 21.85 5.75 -2.77
CA PRO A 216 21.62 7.18 -2.90
C PRO A 216 21.26 7.55 -4.34
N ALA A 217 20.22 8.37 -4.50
CA ALA A 217 19.72 8.80 -5.79
C ALA A 217 20.88 9.30 -6.67
N LEU A 218 21.21 8.55 -7.72
CA LEU A 218 22.15 9.00 -8.72
C LEU A 218 21.50 10.18 -9.44
N SER A 219 21.98 11.39 -9.15
CA SER A 219 21.70 12.57 -9.96
C SER A 219 22.40 12.38 -11.31
N PHE A 220 21.61 12.20 -12.38
CA PHE A 220 22.08 12.07 -13.76
C PHE A 220 22.61 13.40 -14.34
N ALA A 221 23.37 14.16 -13.56
CA ALA A 221 24.08 15.36 -13.98
C ALA A 221 25.57 15.06 -14.14
N SER A 222 25.93 14.05 -14.95
CA SER A 222 27.30 13.95 -15.47
C SER A 222 27.34 13.07 -16.72
N ARG A 223 27.70 13.71 -17.82
CA ARG A 223 28.03 13.10 -19.10
C ARG A 223 29.45 12.53 -18.96
N ALA A 224 29.62 11.22 -18.84
CA ALA A 224 30.92 10.57 -19.06
C ALA A 224 30.76 9.07 -19.35
N SER A 225 31.46 8.63 -20.39
CA SER A 225 31.45 7.32 -21.02
C SER A 225 32.13 6.25 -20.16
N ALA A 226 31.41 5.68 -19.20
CA ALA A 226 31.75 4.41 -18.56
C ALA A 226 30.45 3.59 -18.38
N PRO A 227 30.48 2.25 -18.52
CA PRO A 227 29.34 1.43 -18.13
C PRO A 227 29.02 1.75 -16.68
N MET A 228 27.84 2.30 -16.41
CA MET A 228 27.46 2.69 -15.05
C MET A 228 27.59 1.47 -14.14
N PRO A 229 28.45 1.50 -13.11
CA PRO A 229 28.51 0.44 -12.12
C PRO A 229 27.20 0.53 -11.34
N VAL A 230 26.25 -0.31 -11.72
CA VAL A 230 25.08 -0.58 -10.88
C VAL A 230 25.63 -1.27 -9.64
N ALA A 231 25.84 -0.51 -8.56
CA ALA A 231 26.14 -1.10 -7.27
C ALA A 231 24.91 -1.92 -6.85
N GLU A 232 25.02 -3.25 -6.98
CA GLU A 232 24.00 -4.21 -6.58
C GLU A 232 23.86 -4.19 -5.06
N GLY A 233 23.12 -3.21 -4.53
CA GLY A 233 22.71 -3.20 -3.13
C GLY A 233 21.88 -4.45 -2.82
N MET A 234 22.05 -5.00 -1.62
CA MET A 234 21.20 -6.09 -1.14
C MET A 234 19.75 -5.62 -1.05
N ILE A 235 18.81 -6.49 -1.42
CA ILE A 235 17.37 -6.28 -1.22
C ILE A 235 16.98 -6.97 0.08
N THR A 236 16.41 -6.22 1.02
CA THR A 236 15.83 -6.78 2.24
C THR A 236 14.35 -7.03 2.05
N VAL A 237 13.94 -8.29 2.14
CA VAL A 237 12.54 -8.71 2.18
C VAL A 237 12.15 -8.87 3.64
N SER A 238 11.18 -8.08 4.11
CA SER A 238 10.70 -8.12 5.49
C SER A 238 9.23 -8.51 5.57
N ALA A 239 8.87 -9.15 6.67
CA ALA A 239 7.49 -9.48 7.00
C ALA A 239 7.26 -9.30 8.50
N THR A 240 6.18 -8.61 8.85
CA THR A 240 5.79 -8.36 10.24
C THR A 240 4.54 -9.17 10.56
N VAL A 241 4.58 -9.88 11.68
CA VAL A 241 3.41 -10.61 12.21
C VAL A 241 3.10 -10.12 13.61
N SER A 242 1.81 -10.03 13.92
CA SER A 242 1.31 -9.88 15.28
C SER A 242 0.49 -11.10 15.64
N GLY A 243 0.69 -11.60 16.85
CA GLY A 243 -0.08 -12.72 17.36
C GLY A 243 -0.75 -12.40 18.69
N ARG A 244 -1.70 -13.25 19.04
CA ARG A 244 -2.39 -13.27 20.32
C ARG A 244 -2.42 -14.70 20.81
N TRP A 245 -1.93 -14.92 22.02
CA TRP A 245 -1.79 -16.23 22.64
C TRP A 245 -2.56 -16.29 23.95
N GLY A 246 -2.98 -17.48 24.34
CA GLY A 246 -3.44 -17.72 25.70
C GLY A 246 -2.30 -17.53 26.69
N PHE A 247 -2.61 -17.10 27.90
CA PHE A 247 -1.69 -17.13 29.03
C PHE A 247 -2.21 -18.12 30.07
N ILE A 248 -1.31 -18.94 30.62
CA ILE A 248 -1.62 -19.90 31.68
C ILE A 248 -0.82 -19.46 32.91
N PRO A 249 -1.44 -18.77 33.89
CA PRO A 249 -0.80 -18.44 35.15
C PRO A 249 -0.37 -19.71 35.90
N SER A 250 0.74 -19.65 36.63
CA SER A 250 1.17 -20.73 37.55
C SER A 250 0.48 -20.62 38.90
#